data_AF-A0A842Q4S1-F1
#
_entry.id   AF-A0A842Q4S1-F1
#
_cell.length_a   1.000
_cell.length_b   1.000
_cell.length_c   1.000
_cell.angle_alpha   90.00
_cell.angle_beta   90.00
_cell.angle_gamma   90.00
#
_symmetry.space_group_name_H-M   'P 1'
#
loop_
_entity.id
_entity.type
_entity.pdbx_description
1 polymer ?
#
loop_
_entity_poly.entity_id
_entity_poly.type
_entity_poly.pdbx_seq_one_letter_code
_entity_poly.pdbx_strand_id
1 'polypeptide(L)'
;GIGMPNSLLSANYQKNTGRRPNRNVIKDFWNKWWNHKIINRENVDGWEAQISFVKEVISYLNNNKSTFGFEILNEPQVYHVLDYNKVGNYHNYAMQELRKCTDKLLFFNAAISHIPFDNPILQSRVAPTTRVNTVYDVHMYPPSSYNMRFFRLVCSLLQNVQIYIGEFNSGYKYGANLSKNKLMKYLKTFHKFKLFGWALWRWYYTQDSNIPAFNLTKICNRKISKNINFCNLIEAVRGISLQ
;
A
#
# COMPACT_ATOMS: atom_id res chain seq x y z
N GLY A 1 -6.59 -1.90 2.67
CA GLY A 1 -7.70 -2.41 1.81
C GLY A 1 -7.09 -3.07 0.61
N ILE A 2 -7.79 -3.35 -0.49
CA ILE A 2 -7.12 -3.73 -1.76
C ILE A 2 -7.13 -2.61 -2.80
N GLY A 3 -7.65 -1.43 -2.46
CA GLY A 3 -7.73 -0.27 -3.36
C GLY A 3 -8.83 -0.37 -4.42
N MET A 4 -9.88 -1.16 -4.16
CA MET A 4 -10.98 -1.38 -5.11
C MET A 4 -12.35 -1.11 -4.50
N PRO A 5 -13.32 -0.61 -5.29
CA PRO A 5 -14.67 -0.39 -4.80
C PRO A 5 -15.36 -1.71 -4.48
N ASN A 6 -16.17 -1.73 -3.41
CA ASN A 6 -16.91 -2.93 -2.97
C ASN A 6 -17.87 -3.45 -4.04
N SER A 7 -18.39 -2.60 -4.93
CA SER A 7 -19.25 -3.00 -6.05
C SER A 7 -18.57 -4.01 -6.97
N LEU A 8 -17.25 -3.88 -7.17
CA LEU A 8 -16.45 -4.77 -7.98
C LEU A 8 -16.15 -6.11 -7.28
N LEU A 9 -15.92 -6.06 -5.97
CA LEU A 9 -15.60 -7.24 -5.15
C LEU A 9 -16.85 -8.09 -4.84
N SER A 10 -17.96 -7.44 -4.51
CA SER A 10 -19.18 -8.11 -4.05
C SER A 10 -19.95 -8.85 -5.15
N ALA A 11 -19.70 -8.52 -6.43
CA ALA A 11 -20.25 -9.25 -7.57
C ALA A 11 -19.51 -10.57 -7.83
N ASN A 12 -18.22 -10.64 -7.47
CA ASN A 12 -17.33 -11.74 -7.86
C ASN A 12 -17.02 -12.72 -6.71
N TYR A 13 -17.37 -12.37 -5.47
CA TYR A 13 -17.11 -13.19 -4.29
C TYR A 13 -18.33 -13.25 -3.37
N GLN A 14 -18.61 -14.44 -2.83
CA GLN A 14 -19.68 -14.62 -1.85
C GLN A 14 -19.46 -13.69 -0.64
N LYS A 15 -20.52 -12.98 -0.25
CA LYS A 15 -20.60 -12.20 1.00
C LYS A 15 -20.60 -13.13 2.23
N ASN A 16 -19.52 -13.84 2.51
CA ASN A 16 -19.43 -14.65 3.73
C ASN A 16 -18.62 -13.93 4.82
N THR A 17 -19.39 -13.38 5.76
CA THR A 17 -19.19 -13.38 7.23
C THR A 17 -17.93 -12.74 7.82
N GLY A 18 -17.55 -11.51 7.44
CA GLY A 18 -16.62 -10.69 8.23
C GLY A 18 -15.23 -11.30 8.50
N ARG A 19 -14.88 -12.39 7.80
CA ARG A 19 -13.63 -13.13 7.93
C ARG A 19 -12.78 -12.87 6.71
N ARG A 20 -11.45 -12.85 6.90
CA ARG A 20 -10.50 -12.74 5.79
C ARG A 20 -10.68 -13.92 4.83
N PRO A 21 -10.79 -13.70 3.50
CA PRO A 21 -10.85 -14.79 2.54
C PRO A 21 -9.64 -15.72 2.66
N ASN A 22 -9.84 -17.02 2.40
CA ASN A 22 -8.73 -17.96 2.39
C ASN A 22 -7.76 -17.70 1.22
N ARG A 23 -6.55 -18.26 1.29
CA ARG A 23 -5.49 -18.02 0.30
C ARG A 23 -5.88 -18.41 -1.12
N ASN A 24 -6.68 -19.46 -1.31
CA ASN A 24 -7.10 -19.91 -2.64
C ASN A 24 -8.05 -18.92 -3.29
N VAL A 25 -8.98 -18.34 -2.53
CA VAL A 25 -9.88 -17.28 -3.00
C VAL A 25 -9.10 -16.02 -3.39
N ILE A 26 -8.12 -15.62 -2.58
CA ILE A 26 -7.25 -14.47 -2.89
C ILE A 26 -6.43 -14.72 -4.16
N LYS A 27 -5.87 -15.93 -4.31
CA LYS A 27 -5.13 -16.33 -5.51
C LYS A 27 -6.00 -16.30 -6.76
N ASP A 28 -7.20 -16.88 -6.68
CA ASP A 28 -8.17 -16.87 -7.79
C ASP A 28 -8.53 -15.44 -8.20
N PHE A 29 -8.75 -14.55 -7.23
CA PHE A 29 -9.01 -13.14 -7.49
C PHE A 29 -7.90 -12.46 -8.28
N TRP A 30 -6.66 -12.49 -7.80
CA TRP A 30 -5.58 -11.82 -8.50
C TRP A 30 -5.31 -12.43 -9.86
N ASN A 31 -5.44 -13.76 -10.00
CA ASN A 31 -5.36 -14.42 -11.29
C ASN A 31 -6.45 -13.93 -12.26
N LYS A 32 -7.71 -13.82 -11.84
CA LYS A 32 -8.77 -13.29 -12.69
C LYS A 32 -8.57 -11.81 -13.03
N TRP A 33 -8.19 -11.03 -12.03
CA TRP A 33 -7.94 -9.59 -12.16
C TRP A 33 -6.85 -9.29 -13.19
N TRP A 34 -5.71 -9.98 -13.12
CA TRP A 34 -4.61 -9.78 -14.07
C TRP A 34 -4.92 -10.26 -15.50
N ASN A 35 -5.97 -11.04 -15.69
CA ASN A 35 -6.36 -11.60 -16.97
C ASN A 35 -7.69 -11.01 -17.51
N HIS A 36 -8.15 -9.85 -17.01
CA HIS A 36 -9.40 -9.21 -17.44
C HIS A 36 -10.64 -10.13 -17.33
N LYS A 37 -10.67 -11.00 -16.33
CA LYS A 37 -11.79 -11.95 -16.07
C LYS A 37 -12.72 -11.50 -14.95
N ILE A 38 -12.47 -10.32 -14.38
CA ILE A 38 -13.35 -9.70 -13.40
C ILE A 38 -14.17 -8.67 -14.13
N ILE A 39 -15.48 -8.88 -14.18
CA ILE A 39 -16.43 -8.00 -14.84
C ILE A 39 -17.40 -7.48 -13.78
N ASN A 40 -17.77 -6.21 -13.85
CA ASN A 40 -18.75 -5.62 -12.94
C ASN A 40 -20.19 -6.02 -13.35
N ARG A 41 -21.21 -5.55 -12.62
CA ARG A 41 -22.62 -5.87 -12.92
C ARG A 41 -23.15 -5.23 -14.21
N GLU A 42 -22.42 -4.26 -14.75
CA GLU A 42 -22.76 -3.52 -15.97
C GLU A 42 -21.99 -4.05 -17.18
N ASN A 43 -21.35 -5.22 -17.05
CA ASN A 43 -20.54 -5.84 -18.09
C ASN A 43 -19.26 -5.06 -18.49
N VAL A 44 -18.73 -4.24 -17.58
CA VAL A 44 -17.49 -3.47 -17.75
C VAL A 44 -16.31 -4.22 -17.16
N ASP A 45 -15.16 -4.17 -17.83
CA ASP A 45 -13.91 -4.75 -17.34
C ASP A 45 -13.51 -4.19 -15.96
N GLY A 46 -12.93 -5.04 -15.13
CA GLY A 46 -12.58 -4.70 -13.77
C GLY A 46 -11.56 -3.56 -13.66
N TRP A 47 -10.57 -3.51 -14.55
CA TRP A 47 -9.60 -2.41 -14.55
C TRP A 47 -10.28 -1.09 -14.90
N GLU A 48 -11.12 -1.10 -15.95
CA GLU A 48 -11.86 0.08 -16.38
C GLU A 48 -12.80 0.58 -15.30
N ALA A 49 -13.56 -0.30 -14.66
CA ALA A 49 -14.47 0.05 -13.58
C ALA A 49 -13.74 0.68 -12.38
N GLN A 50 -12.58 0.11 -12.00
CA GLN A 50 -11.80 0.64 -10.89
C GLN A 50 -11.14 1.98 -11.22
N ILE A 51 -10.61 2.16 -12.43
CA ILE A 51 -10.03 3.44 -12.86
C ILE A 51 -11.11 4.51 -13.01
N SER A 52 -12.30 4.16 -13.46
CA SER A 52 -13.44 5.08 -13.52
C SER A 52 -13.83 5.58 -12.13
N PHE A 53 -13.87 4.69 -11.14
CA PHE A 53 -14.07 5.06 -9.74
C PHE A 53 -12.96 6.00 -9.23
N VAL A 54 -11.69 5.72 -9.53
CA VAL A 54 -10.59 6.60 -9.10
C VAL A 54 -10.66 7.97 -9.79
N LYS A 55 -11.02 8.04 -11.08
CA LYS A 55 -11.26 9.31 -11.78
C LYS A 55 -12.36 10.14 -11.13
N GLU A 56 -13.43 9.49 -10.66
CA GLU A 56 -14.49 10.16 -9.91
C GLU A 56 -13.96 10.69 -8.57
N VAL A 57 -13.19 9.90 -7.81
CA VAL A 57 -12.53 10.40 -6.58
C VAL A 57 -11.64 11.61 -6.87
N ILE A 58 -10.87 11.57 -7.96
CA ILE A 58 -10.02 12.68 -8.39
C ILE A 58 -10.88 13.91 -8.70
N SER A 59 -11.99 13.78 -9.43
CA SER A 59 -12.81 14.94 -9.82
C SER A 59 -13.31 15.73 -8.59
N TYR A 60 -13.61 15.06 -7.48
CA TYR A 60 -13.99 15.70 -6.22
C TYR A 60 -12.82 16.28 -5.43
N LEU A 61 -11.64 15.64 -5.48
CA LEU A 61 -10.54 15.94 -4.55
C LEU A 61 -9.36 16.69 -5.18
N ASN A 62 -9.28 16.78 -6.51
CA ASN A 62 -8.12 17.32 -7.20
C ASN A 62 -7.89 18.81 -6.92
N ASN A 63 -8.96 19.60 -6.78
CA ASN A 63 -8.83 21.03 -6.48
C ASN A 63 -8.59 21.32 -4.99
N ASN A 64 -8.65 20.30 -4.12
CA ASN A 64 -8.38 20.49 -2.71
C ASN A 64 -6.86 20.62 -2.47
N LYS A 65 -6.46 21.71 -1.82
CA LYS A 65 -5.07 21.99 -1.45
C LYS A 65 -4.48 20.96 -0.49
N SER A 66 -5.30 20.32 0.35
CA SER A 66 -4.85 19.28 1.27
C SER A 66 -4.71 17.90 0.61
N THR A 67 -5.20 17.71 -0.61
CA THR A 67 -4.99 16.48 -1.38
C THR A 67 -3.59 16.48 -1.96
N PHE A 68 -2.74 15.58 -1.46
CA PHE A 68 -1.36 15.48 -1.91
C PHE A 68 -1.19 14.62 -3.18
N GLY A 69 -1.96 13.54 -3.28
CA GLY A 69 -1.93 12.61 -4.40
C GLY A 69 -2.89 11.44 -4.21
N PHE A 70 -2.82 10.47 -5.11
CA PHE A 70 -3.74 9.33 -5.15
C PHE A 70 -2.97 8.03 -5.27
N GLU A 71 -3.29 7.08 -4.40
CA GLU A 71 -2.80 5.70 -4.45
C GLU A 71 -3.73 4.88 -5.33
N ILE A 72 -3.17 4.22 -6.35
CA ILE A 72 -3.95 3.54 -7.40
C ILE A 72 -4.47 2.19 -6.91
N LEU A 73 -3.64 1.44 -6.18
CA LEU A 73 -3.92 0.10 -5.67
C LEU A 73 -3.26 -0.03 -4.29
N ASN A 74 -3.46 -1.11 -3.53
CA ASN A 74 -2.83 -1.25 -2.20
C ASN A 74 -1.67 -2.27 -2.22
N GLU A 75 -1.99 -3.53 -2.50
CA GLU A 75 -1.05 -4.66 -2.39
C GLU A 75 -1.33 -5.68 -3.51
N PRO A 76 -0.95 -5.36 -4.78
CA PRO A 76 -1.09 -6.31 -5.88
C PRO A 76 -0.34 -7.60 -5.56
N GLN A 77 -0.98 -8.76 -5.73
CA GLN A 77 -0.31 -10.04 -5.45
C GLN A 77 0.03 -10.78 -6.74
N VAL A 78 1.21 -11.41 -6.73
CA VAL A 78 1.73 -12.17 -7.87
C VAL A 78 1.96 -13.63 -7.46
N TYR A 79 1.51 -14.55 -8.30
CA TYR A 79 1.60 -16.00 -8.06
C TYR A 79 2.45 -16.72 -9.10
N HIS A 80 2.82 -16.02 -10.18
CA HIS A 80 3.71 -16.47 -11.25
C HIS A 80 4.65 -15.33 -11.65
N VAL A 81 5.81 -15.68 -12.22
CA VAL A 81 6.80 -14.69 -12.72
C VAL A 81 6.19 -13.72 -13.74
N LEU A 82 5.30 -14.21 -14.60
CA LEU A 82 4.64 -13.39 -15.61
C LEU A 82 3.63 -12.39 -15.01
N ASP A 83 3.14 -12.62 -13.80
CA ASP A 83 2.17 -11.72 -13.17
C ASP A 83 2.80 -10.34 -12.87
N TYR A 84 4.12 -10.26 -12.64
CA TYR A 84 4.81 -8.96 -12.48
C TYR A 84 4.62 -8.06 -13.70
N ASN A 85 4.70 -8.61 -14.91
CA ASN A 85 4.44 -7.86 -16.14
C ASN A 85 2.98 -7.43 -16.23
N LYS A 86 2.04 -8.26 -15.76
CA LYS A 86 0.61 -7.93 -15.75
C LYS A 86 0.29 -6.80 -14.77
N VAL A 87 0.94 -6.79 -13.60
CA VAL A 87 0.88 -5.66 -12.66
C VAL A 87 1.45 -4.40 -13.32
N GLY A 88 2.58 -4.51 -14.02
CA GLY A 88 3.16 -3.39 -14.80
C GLY A 88 2.21 -2.85 -15.87
N ASN A 89 1.54 -3.74 -16.61
CA ASN A 89 0.54 -3.36 -17.61
C ASN A 89 -0.64 -2.62 -16.98
N TYR A 90 -1.13 -3.10 -15.83
CA TYR A 90 -2.18 -2.44 -15.07
C TYR A 90 -1.75 -1.05 -14.59
N HIS A 91 -0.61 -0.93 -13.92
CA HIS A 91 -0.10 0.36 -13.48
C HIS A 91 0.13 1.31 -14.67
N ASN A 92 0.60 0.80 -15.81
CA ASN A 92 0.77 1.60 -17.01
C ASN A 92 -0.57 2.15 -17.53
N TYR A 93 -1.58 1.28 -17.69
CA TYR A 93 -2.93 1.67 -18.07
C TYR A 93 -3.51 2.71 -17.08
N ALA A 94 -3.46 2.42 -15.78
CA ALA A 94 -3.95 3.29 -14.74
C ALA A 94 -3.28 4.67 -14.78
N MET A 95 -1.95 4.73 -14.86
CA MET A 95 -1.22 5.99 -14.92
C MET A 95 -1.59 6.80 -16.15
N GLN A 96 -1.66 6.17 -17.33
CA GLN A 96 -2.04 6.86 -18.57
C GLN A 96 -3.46 7.44 -18.48
N GLU A 97 -4.40 6.70 -17.89
CA GLU A 97 -5.77 7.15 -17.74
C GLU A 97 -5.94 8.24 -16.68
N LEU A 98 -5.29 8.12 -15.53
CA LEU A 98 -5.42 9.07 -14.43
C LEU A 98 -4.65 10.38 -14.69
N ARG A 99 -3.54 10.32 -15.44
CA ARG A 99 -2.79 11.53 -15.84
C ARG A 99 -3.58 12.46 -16.74
N LYS A 100 -4.62 11.98 -17.42
CA LYS A 100 -5.56 12.84 -18.17
C LYS A 100 -6.40 13.74 -17.26
N CYS A 101 -6.46 13.45 -15.96
CA CYS A 101 -7.37 14.08 -15.01
C CYS A 101 -6.67 14.75 -13.82
N THR A 102 -5.37 14.49 -13.59
CA THR A 102 -4.62 15.10 -12.50
C THR A 102 -3.11 15.18 -12.75
N ASP A 103 -2.53 16.29 -12.34
CA ASP A 103 -1.07 16.51 -12.24
C ASP A 103 -0.50 16.18 -10.86
N LYS A 104 -1.35 15.84 -9.88
CA LYS A 104 -0.92 15.46 -8.53
C LYS A 104 -0.15 14.15 -8.54
N LEU A 105 0.49 13.84 -7.41
CA LEU A 105 1.25 12.61 -7.28
C LEU A 105 0.36 11.38 -7.46
N LEU A 106 0.86 10.38 -8.19
CA LEU A 106 0.22 9.07 -8.28
C LEU A 106 1.15 8.02 -7.67
N PHE A 107 0.63 7.24 -6.75
CA PHE A 107 1.36 6.19 -6.06
C PHE A 107 1.03 4.84 -6.70
N PHE A 108 2.07 4.09 -7.10
CA PHE A 108 1.93 2.71 -7.58
C PHE A 108 2.72 1.78 -6.68
N ASN A 109 2.23 0.56 -6.50
CA ASN A 109 2.63 -0.27 -5.37
C ASN A 109 3.60 -1.37 -5.82
N ALA A 110 4.48 -1.77 -4.90
CA ALA A 110 5.21 -3.02 -5.01
C ALA A 110 4.26 -4.22 -5.07
N ALA A 111 4.67 -5.28 -5.75
CA ALA A 111 3.93 -6.53 -5.73
C ALA A 111 4.25 -7.35 -4.48
N ILE A 112 3.23 -7.96 -3.87
CA ILE A 112 3.42 -9.02 -2.88
C ILE A 112 3.66 -10.33 -3.63
N SER A 113 4.89 -10.82 -3.50
CA SER A 113 5.31 -12.08 -4.10
C SER A 113 4.85 -13.30 -3.31
N HIS A 114 4.22 -14.25 -4.00
CA HIS A 114 3.96 -15.60 -3.50
C HIS A 114 4.76 -16.69 -4.22
N ILE A 115 5.76 -16.30 -5.03
CA ILE A 115 6.69 -17.23 -5.68
C ILE A 115 7.95 -17.42 -4.82
N PRO A 116 8.69 -18.54 -4.96
CA PRO A 116 9.86 -18.84 -4.13
C PRO A 116 11.05 -17.89 -4.30
N PHE A 117 11.09 -17.13 -5.40
CA PHE A 117 12.17 -16.19 -5.72
C PHE A 117 11.59 -14.83 -6.08
N ASP A 118 11.67 -13.88 -5.15
CA ASP A 118 11.44 -12.46 -5.44
C ASP A 118 12.80 -11.76 -5.56
N ASN A 119 12.93 -10.83 -6.50
CA ASN A 119 14.16 -10.07 -6.70
C ASN A 119 13.89 -8.68 -7.29
N PRO A 120 14.86 -7.75 -7.21
CA PRO A 120 14.65 -6.38 -7.68
C PRO A 120 14.29 -6.26 -9.16
N ILE A 121 14.76 -7.17 -10.02
CA ILE A 121 14.47 -7.16 -11.46
C ILE A 121 13.00 -7.50 -11.68
N LEU A 122 12.45 -8.50 -10.98
CA LEU A 122 11.04 -8.82 -11.06
C LEU A 122 10.17 -7.66 -10.56
N GLN A 123 10.50 -7.11 -9.39
CA GLN A 123 9.79 -5.96 -8.85
C GLN A 123 9.86 -4.73 -9.76
N SER A 124 10.97 -4.49 -10.46
CA SER A 124 11.04 -3.38 -11.42
C SER A 124 10.05 -3.50 -12.60
N ARG A 125 9.56 -4.71 -12.90
CA ARG A 125 8.58 -4.92 -13.98
C ARG A 125 7.17 -4.44 -13.62
N VAL A 126 6.89 -4.16 -12.35
CA VAL A 126 5.58 -3.64 -11.92
C VAL A 126 5.41 -2.16 -12.21
N ALA A 127 6.49 -1.46 -12.58
CA ALA A 127 6.43 -0.02 -12.76
C ALA A 127 5.76 0.38 -14.08
N PRO A 128 4.99 1.49 -14.06
CA PRO A 128 4.46 2.08 -15.29
C PRO A 128 5.59 2.62 -16.18
N THR A 129 5.31 2.77 -17.48
CA THR A 129 6.23 3.43 -18.40
C THR A 129 6.23 4.94 -18.18
N THR A 130 5.07 5.54 -17.91
CA THR A 130 4.92 6.95 -17.56
C THR A 130 5.22 7.16 -16.08
N ARG A 131 6.23 7.99 -15.77
CA ARG A 131 6.75 8.20 -14.41
C ARG A 131 6.75 9.65 -13.96
N VAL A 132 5.98 10.51 -14.63
CA VAL A 132 5.82 11.92 -14.24
C VAL A 132 5.01 12.00 -12.95
N ASN A 133 5.57 12.67 -11.94
CA ASN A 133 4.96 12.83 -10.62
C ASN A 133 4.50 11.48 -10.01
N THR A 134 5.26 10.42 -10.23
CA THR A 134 4.95 9.10 -9.67
C THR A 134 5.82 8.76 -8.48
N VAL A 135 5.24 8.08 -7.50
CA VAL A 135 5.92 7.62 -6.29
C VAL A 135 5.73 6.12 -6.17
N TYR A 136 6.79 5.41 -5.80
CA TYR A 136 6.76 3.96 -5.60
C TYR A 136 6.40 3.65 -4.15
N ASP A 137 5.24 3.05 -3.95
CA ASP A 137 4.71 2.69 -2.64
C ASP A 137 5.09 1.26 -2.26
N VAL A 138 5.62 1.08 -1.05
CA VAL A 138 6.05 -0.22 -0.52
C VAL A 138 5.58 -0.39 0.91
N HIS A 139 5.15 -1.59 1.28
CA HIS A 139 4.68 -1.89 2.64
C HIS A 139 5.70 -2.74 3.40
N MET A 140 5.88 -2.47 4.70
CA MET A 140 6.94 -3.10 5.50
C MET A 140 6.53 -3.51 6.92
N TYR A 141 6.59 -4.82 7.19
CA TYR A 141 6.13 -5.41 8.45
C TYR A 141 7.08 -6.52 8.95
N PRO A 142 8.20 -6.20 9.63
CA PRO A 142 8.66 -4.88 10.04
C PRO A 142 9.65 -4.22 9.07
N PRO A 143 9.87 -2.90 9.20
CA PRO A 143 10.97 -2.22 8.53
C PRO A 143 12.34 -2.78 8.89
N SER A 144 13.22 -2.91 7.89
CA SER A 144 14.61 -3.32 8.08
C SER A 144 15.52 -2.72 7.01
N SER A 145 16.81 -2.58 7.34
CA SER A 145 17.83 -2.13 6.38
C SER A 145 17.95 -3.07 5.17
N TYR A 146 17.65 -4.37 5.34
CA TYR A 146 17.66 -5.34 4.24
C TYR A 146 16.56 -5.02 3.22
N ASN A 147 15.30 -4.90 3.69
CA ASN A 147 14.17 -4.54 2.83
C ASN A 147 14.40 -3.18 2.16
N MET A 148 14.94 -2.21 2.90
CA MET A 148 15.28 -0.90 2.35
C MET A 148 16.34 -0.94 1.24
N ARG A 149 17.37 -1.79 1.39
CA ARG A 149 18.37 -1.99 0.31
C ARG A 149 17.74 -2.65 -0.91
N PHE A 150 16.88 -3.65 -0.71
CA PHE A 150 16.13 -4.29 -1.78
C PHE A 150 15.32 -3.28 -2.59
N PHE A 151 14.49 -2.46 -1.95
CA PHE A 151 13.66 -1.47 -2.65
C PHE A 151 14.47 -0.31 -3.23
N ARG A 152 15.62 0.03 -2.63
CA ARG A 152 16.56 1.00 -3.24
C ARG A 152 17.14 0.47 -4.56
N LEU A 153 17.45 -0.82 -4.65
CA LEU A 153 17.87 -1.44 -5.91
C LEU A 153 16.74 -1.42 -6.94
N VAL A 154 15.50 -1.73 -6.53
CA VAL A 154 14.33 -1.58 -7.40
C VAL A 154 14.25 -0.16 -7.95
N CYS A 155 14.31 0.87 -7.09
CA CYS A 155 14.22 2.27 -7.53
C CYS A 155 15.36 2.69 -8.45
N SER A 156 16.57 2.14 -8.25
CA SER A 156 17.69 2.34 -9.17
C SER A 156 17.37 1.78 -10.57
N LEU A 157 16.74 0.59 -10.64
CA LEU A 157 16.28 0.00 -11.90
C LEU A 157 15.13 0.79 -12.53
N LEU A 158 14.32 1.47 -11.71
CA LEU A 158 13.21 2.32 -12.13
C LEU A 158 13.63 3.75 -12.54
N GLN A 159 14.95 4.01 -12.66
CA GLN A 159 15.50 5.34 -13.00
C GLN A 159 15.15 6.41 -11.93
N ASN A 160 15.34 6.07 -10.66
CA ASN A 160 15.27 6.98 -9.50
C ASN A 160 13.86 7.51 -9.14
N VAL A 161 12.83 6.67 -9.26
CA VAL A 161 11.54 6.94 -8.61
C VAL A 161 11.73 6.99 -7.08
N GLN A 162 11.00 7.89 -6.41
CA GLN A 162 11.07 8.04 -4.96
C GLN A 162 10.27 6.94 -4.24
N ILE A 163 10.74 6.52 -3.06
CA ILE A 163 10.06 5.50 -2.24
C ILE A 163 9.17 6.17 -1.20
N TYR A 164 7.91 5.76 -1.15
CA TYR A 164 6.99 5.99 -0.05
C TYR A 164 6.73 4.68 0.68
N ILE A 165 6.63 4.71 2.02
CA ILE A 165 6.19 3.56 2.79
C ILE A 165 4.73 3.77 3.19
N GLY A 166 3.78 3.32 2.37
CA GLY A 166 2.35 3.48 2.60
C GLY A 166 1.84 2.75 3.84
N GLU A 167 2.52 1.68 4.24
CA GLU A 167 2.23 1.00 5.49
C GLU A 167 3.48 0.44 6.16
N PHE A 168 3.66 0.72 7.46
CA PHE A 168 4.54 -0.07 8.31
C PHE A 168 4.03 -0.30 9.72
N ASN A 169 4.48 -1.39 10.34
CA ASN A 169 4.36 -1.66 11.78
C ASN A 169 5.47 -2.63 12.25
N SER A 170 5.48 -3.00 13.52
CA SER A 170 6.34 -4.01 14.18
C SER A 170 6.17 -5.46 13.69
N GLY A 171 5.26 -5.74 12.76
CA GLY A 171 5.01 -7.06 12.18
C GLY A 171 3.90 -7.86 12.89
N TYR A 172 3.49 -8.98 12.31
CA TYR A 172 2.29 -9.74 12.73
C TYR A 172 2.54 -10.85 13.77
N LYS A 173 3.75 -10.92 14.35
CA LYS A 173 4.10 -12.00 15.29
C LYS A 173 3.51 -11.75 16.69
N TYR A 174 3.14 -12.82 17.38
CA TYR A 174 2.75 -12.74 18.80
C TYR A 174 3.84 -12.04 19.62
N GLY A 175 3.46 -11.10 20.48
CA GLY A 175 4.40 -10.26 21.24
C GLY A 175 5.05 -9.12 20.45
N ALA A 176 4.63 -8.88 19.19
CA ALA A 176 5.00 -7.65 18.49
C ALA A 176 4.61 -6.42 19.33
N ASN A 177 5.48 -5.42 19.35
CA ASN A 177 5.27 -4.17 20.07
C ASN A 177 5.89 -2.99 19.31
N LEU A 178 5.30 -1.82 19.49
CA LEU A 178 5.79 -0.55 18.96
C LEU A 178 6.40 0.29 20.10
N SER A 179 7.51 -0.18 20.66
CA SER A 179 8.27 0.63 21.61
C SER A 179 8.96 1.80 20.93
N LYS A 180 9.21 2.87 21.70
CA LYS A 180 9.97 4.06 21.25
C LYS A 180 11.29 3.67 20.56
N ASN A 181 12.10 2.81 21.17
CA ASN A 181 13.41 2.43 20.63
C ASN A 181 13.29 1.71 19.27
N LYS A 182 12.27 0.84 19.10
CA LYS A 182 12.02 0.19 17.81
C LYS A 182 11.60 1.21 16.75
N LEU A 183 10.66 2.11 17.09
CA LEU A 183 10.22 3.18 16.20
C LEU A 183 11.38 4.09 15.81
N MET A 184 12.22 4.51 16.75
CA MET A 184 13.43 5.28 16.46
C MET A 184 14.35 4.53 15.49
N LYS A 185 14.55 3.22 15.66
CA LYS A 185 15.35 2.42 14.73
C LYS A 185 14.75 2.40 13.32
N TYR A 186 13.43 2.22 13.19
CA TYR A 186 12.75 2.25 11.90
C TYR A 186 12.88 3.62 11.23
N LEU A 187 12.55 4.68 11.95
CA LEU A 187 12.59 6.05 11.43
C LEU A 187 14.02 6.51 11.10
N LYS A 188 15.05 6.10 11.87
CA LYS A 188 16.46 6.32 11.50
C LYS A 188 16.84 5.60 10.21
N THR A 189 16.31 4.39 10.02
CA THR A 189 16.48 3.67 8.76
C THR A 189 15.82 4.46 7.62
N PHE A 190 14.59 4.93 7.79
CA PHE A 190 13.89 5.73 6.80
C PHE A 190 14.64 7.02 6.43
N HIS A 191 15.13 7.75 7.43
CA HIS A 191 15.93 8.95 7.23
C HIS A 191 17.22 8.67 6.43
N LYS A 192 17.95 7.61 6.77
CA LYS A 192 19.16 7.18 6.04
C LYS A 192 18.90 6.89 4.56
N PHE A 193 17.72 6.39 4.24
CA PHE A 193 17.34 6.05 2.87
C PHE A 193 16.64 7.19 2.11
N LYS A 194 16.48 8.37 2.73
CA LYS A 194 15.88 9.57 2.12
C LYS A 194 14.52 9.27 1.48
N LEU A 195 13.65 8.62 2.25
CA LEU A 195 12.29 8.31 1.81
C LEU A 195 11.50 9.59 1.50
N PHE A 196 10.58 9.47 0.55
CA PHE A 196 9.60 10.49 0.24
C PHE A 196 8.64 10.76 1.41
N GLY A 197 8.25 9.69 2.09
CA GLY A 197 7.37 9.73 3.24
C GLY A 197 7.06 8.34 3.76
N TRP A 198 6.26 8.26 4.81
CA TRP A 198 5.83 7.01 5.41
C TRP A 198 4.50 7.18 6.16
N ALA A 199 3.76 6.09 6.32
CA ALA A 199 2.56 6.00 7.14
C ALA A 199 2.58 4.77 8.04
N LEU A 200 2.30 4.98 9.33
CA LEU A 200 2.23 3.91 10.31
C LEU A 200 0.84 3.28 10.29
N TRP A 201 0.78 1.97 10.03
CA TRP A 201 -0.45 1.20 10.10
C TRP A 201 -0.69 0.72 11.54
N ARG A 202 -1.75 1.10 12.27
CA ARG A 202 -2.92 1.85 11.83
C ARG A 202 -3.47 2.81 12.86
N TRP A 203 -4.10 3.86 12.33
CA TRP A 203 -5.03 4.70 13.05
C TRP A 203 -6.38 3.99 13.19
N TYR A 204 -6.56 3.20 14.24
CA TYR A 204 -7.80 2.46 14.46
C TYR A 204 -8.12 2.34 15.95
N TYR A 205 -9.40 2.38 16.29
CA TYR A 205 -9.88 2.45 17.69
C TYR A 205 -10.54 1.17 18.19
N THR A 206 -10.98 0.25 17.30
CA THR A 206 -11.49 -1.04 17.77
C THR A 206 -10.30 -1.93 18.12
N GLN A 207 -10.35 -2.54 19.30
CA GLN A 207 -9.28 -3.36 19.82
C GLN A 207 -9.10 -4.59 18.93
N ASP A 208 -7.93 -4.73 18.31
CA ASP A 208 -7.52 -5.95 17.63
C ASP A 208 -6.91 -6.86 18.69
N SER A 209 -7.68 -7.83 19.18
CA SER A 209 -7.25 -8.75 20.25
C SER A 209 -6.02 -9.57 19.85
N ASN A 210 -5.76 -9.73 18.56
CA ASN A 210 -4.66 -10.54 18.06
C ASN A 210 -3.35 -9.76 17.91
N ILE A 211 -3.40 -8.43 17.72
CA ILE A 211 -2.19 -7.60 17.51
C ILE A 211 -2.31 -6.20 18.14
N PRO A 212 -2.26 -6.07 19.49
CA PRO A 212 -2.44 -4.79 20.19
C PRO A 212 -1.45 -3.69 19.80
N ALA A 213 -0.29 -4.06 19.25
CA ALA A 213 0.75 -3.15 18.78
C ALA A 213 0.35 -2.32 17.55
N PHE A 214 -0.77 -2.63 16.89
CA PHE A 214 -1.11 -1.99 15.62
C PHE A 214 -1.84 -0.67 15.78
N ASN A 215 -2.60 -0.49 16.85
CA ASN A 215 -3.44 0.68 16.98
C ASN A 215 -2.65 1.85 17.58
N LEU A 216 -2.84 3.06 17.04
CA LEU A 216 -2.40 4.32 17.65
C LEU A 216 -3.44 4.93 18.61
N THR A 217 -4.68 4.45 18.55
CA THR A 217 -5.79 5.01 19.33
C THR A 217 -6.45 3.95 20.19
N LYS A 218 -7.23 4.41 21.17
CA LYS A 218 -8.09 3.61 22.03
C LYS A 218 -9.37 4.37 22.33
N ILE A 219 -10.41 3.67 22.78
CA ILE A 219 -11.61 4.31 23.35
C ILE A 219 -11.38 4.51 24.87
N CYS A 220 -11.59 5.72 25.37
CA CYS A 220 -11.66 6.02 26.80
C CYS A 220 -12.87 6.92 27.04
N ASN A 221 -13.74 6.55 28.00
CA ASN A 221 -14.94 7.31 28.33
C ASN A 221 -15.79 7.67 27.09
N ARG A 222 -16.02 6.68 26.20
CA ARG A 222 -16.74 6.83 24.92
C ARG A 222 -16.14 7.85 23.94
N LYS A 223 -14.87 8.24 24.10
CA LYS A 223 -14.13 9.13 23.20
C LYS A 223 -12.88 8.45 22.64
N ILE A 224 -12.50 8.81 21.41
CA ILE A 224 -11.23 8.38 20.82
C ILE A 224 -10.09 9.14 21.51
N SER A 225 -9.11 8.39 22.01
CA SER A 225 -7.94 8.90 22.72
C SER A 225 -6.66 8.27 22.18
N LYS A 226 -5.54 9.00 22.29
CA LYS A 226 -4.21 8.44 22.02
C LYS A 226 -3.90 7.27 22.95
N ASN A 227 -3.19 6.26 22.45
CA ASN A 227 -2.65 5.18 23.27
C ASN A 227 -1.11 5.29 23.41
N ILE A 228 -0.49 4.29 24.06
CA ILE A 228 0.96 4.27 24.29
C ILE A 228 1.77 4.22 23.00
N ASN A 229 1.28 3.55 21.95
CA ASN A 229 1.98 3.47 20.66
C ASN A 229 2.02 4.85 19.97
N PHE A 230 0.97 5.65 20.09
CA PHE A 230 0.98 7.04 19.61
C PHE A 230 2.01 7.89 20.37
N CYS A 231 2.04 7.79 21.70
CA CYS A 231 3.06 8.50 22.49
C CYS A 231 4.48 8.08 22.08
N ASN A 232 4.73 6.77 21.93
CA ASN A 232 6.01 6.25 21.48
C ASN A 232 6.40 6.75 20.08
N LEU A 233 5.45 6.86 19.15
CA LEU A 233 5.67 7.41 17.81
C LEU A 233 6.08 8.88 17.87
N ILE A 234 5.33 9.71 18.60
CA ILE A 234 5.64 11.15 18.72
C ILE A 234 7.02 11.36 19.35
N GLU A 235 7.37 10.60 20.38
CA GLU A 235 8.70 10.67 20.98
C GLU A 235 9.80 10.23 20.03
N ALA A 236 9.57 9.17 19.24
CA ALA A 236 10.54 8.71 18.25
C ALA A 236 10.76 9.73 17.12
N VAL A 237 9.69 10.36 16.64
CA VAL A 237 9.76 11.43 15.63
C VAL A 237 10.57 12.62 16.16
N ARG A 238 10.24 13.10 17.37
CA ARG A 238 10.98 14.20 18.02
C ARG A 238 12.46 13.86 18.24
N GLY A 239 12.74 12.60 18.59
CA GLY A 239 14.11 12.14 18.82
C GLY A 239 14.98 12.08 17.55
N ILE A 240 14.38 12.12 16.36
CA ILE A 240 15.11 12.15 15.08
C ILE A 240 15.24 13.56 14.53
N SER A 241 14.27 14.44 14.77
CA SER A 241 14.37 15.85 14.36
C SER A 241 15.44 16.65 15.11
N LEU A 242 15.97 16.09 16.21
CA LEU A 242 17.01 16.71 17.04
C LEU A 242 18.42 16.15 16.73
N GLN A 243 18.57 15.28 15.72
CA GLN A 243 19.84 14.69 15.28
C GLN A 243 20.17 15.16 13.86
#